data_AF-A0A920J6Y4-F1
#
_entry.id   AF-A0A920J6Y4-F1
#
_cell.length_a   1.000
_cell.length_b   1.000
_cell.length_c   1.000
_cell.angle_alpha   90.00
_cell.angle_beta   90.00
_cell.angle_gamma   90.00
#
_symmetry.space_group_name_H-M   'P 1'
#
loop_
_entity.id
_entity.type
_entity.pdbx_description
1 polymer ?
#
loop_
_entity_poly.entity_id
_entity_poly.type
_entity_poly.pdbx_seq_one_letter_code
_entity_poly.pdbx_strand_id
1 'polypeptide(L)'
;MKPDKAPRKSPKRGDLFTIFSELVSIPDLLQHPNLSFEAVLVSVNKVQKYEKQLRRNRGGYRTINTQLVSIHETHTFQHLEDFMNLLPDGLPAEFTTADISNLGKISRSTAQQMAYCFRKAGTIDEIGKTKEGKKYVKREFNSQE
;
A
#
# COMPACT_ATOMS: atom_id res chain seq x y z
N MET A 1 -19.67 13.01 3.09
CA MET A 1 -19.50 14.28 2.35
C MET A 1 -19.53 15.49 3.30
N LYS A 2 -19.37 16.70 2.75
CA LYS A 2 -20.02 17.89 3.34
C LYS A 2 -21.54 17.62 3.39
N PRO A 3 -22.26 18.04 4.44
CA PRO A 3 -23.64 17.64 4.67
C PRO A 3 -24.57 17.99 3.49
N ASP A 4 -24.35 19.13 2.82
CA ASP A 4 -25.25 19.64 1.78
C ASP A 4 -24.77 19.39 0.34
N LYS A 5 -23.81 18.47 0.14
CA LYS A 5 -23.24 18.21 -1.19
C LYS A 5 -23.51 16.80 -1.64
N ALA A 6 -24.07 16.65 -2.84
CA ALA A 6 -24.30 15.36 -3.49
C ALA A 6 -23.01 14.51 -3.57
N PRO A 7 -23.13 13.16 -3.53
CA PRO A 7 -21.99 12.27 -3.70
C PRO A 7 -21.21 12.60 -4.97
N ARG A 8 -19.88 12.44 -4.93
CA ARG A 8 -19.05 12.65 -6.13
C ARG A 8 -19.40 11.58 -7.17
N LYS A 9 -19.63 12.00 -8.42
CA LYS A 9 -19.86 11.07 -9.55
C LYS A 9 -18.69 10.11 -9.78
N SER A 10 -17.47 10.54 -9.49
CA SER A 10 -16.25 9.71 -9.51
C SER A 10 -15.60 9.77 -8.12
N PRO A 11 -15.91 8.81 -7.23
CA PRO A 11 -15.23 8.67 -5.95
C PRO A 11 -13.77 8.24 -6.16
N LYS A 12 -12.92 8.46 -5.15
CA LYS A 12 -11.54 7.95 -5.21
C LYS A 12 -11.62 6.43 -5.31
N ARG A 13 -10.99 5.84 -6.33
CA ARG A 13 -10.84 4.40 -6.41
C ARG A 13 -9.71 3.98 -5.48
N GLY A 14 -10.00 3.04 -4.59
CA GLY A 14 -8.98 2.35 -3.82
C GLY A 14 -8.20 1.42 -4.74
N ASP A 15 -6.95 1.16 -4.36
CA ASP A 15 -6.08 0.22 -5.06
C ASP A 15 -5.43 -0.66 -3.99
N LEU A 16 -5.38 -1.98 -4.21
CA LEU A 16 -4.86 -2.95 -3.25
C LEU A 16 -3.42 -2.58 -2.84
N PHE A 17 -2.60 -2.13 -3.79
CA PHE A 17 -1.22 -1.74 -3.54
C PHE A 17 -1.06 -0.56 -2.58
N THR A 18 -2.13 0.19 -2.28
CA THR A 18 -2.08 1.23 -1.24
C THR A 18 -1.84 0.67 0.16
N ILE A 19 -2.04 -0.64 0.39
CA ILE A 19 -1.68 -1.28 1.66
C ILE A 19 -0.21 -1.03 2.05
N PHE A 20 0.70 -0.95 1.08
CA PHE A 20 2.12 -0.69 1.35
C PHE A 20 2.38 0.67 2.00
N SER A 21 1.49 1.66 1.88
CA SER A 21 1.65 2.92 2.61
C SER A 21 1.40 2.79 4.11
N GLU A 22 0.69 1.75 4.55
CA GLU A 22 0.51 1.41 5.95
C GLU A 22 1.62 0.46 6.43
N LEU A 23 1.98 -0.54 5.60
CA LEU A 23 2.98 -1.56 5.97
C LEU A 23 4.39 -0.99 6.17
N VAL A 24 4.73 0.14 5.56
CA VAL A 24 6.02 0.81 5.79
C VAL A 24 6.26 1.21 7.26
N SER A 25 5.22 1.28 8.08
CA SER A 25 5.34 1.52 9.52
C SER A 25 5.68 0.27 10.33
N ILE A 26 5.47 -0.93 9.78
CA ILE A 26 5.67 -2.22 10.46
C ILE A 26 6.32 -3.28 9.56
N PRO A 27 7.34 -2.96 8.73
CA PRO A 27 7.82 -3.86 7.70
C PRO A 27 8.48 -5.12 8.28
N ASP A 28 9.16 -4.99 9.42
CA ASP A 28 9.85 -6.10 10.08
C ASP A 28 8.85 -7.13 10.67
N LEU A 29 7.59 -6.73 10.90
CA LEU A 29 6.55 -7.63 11.39
C LEU A 29 5.97 -8.53 10.29
N LEU A 30 6.19 -8.23 9.01
CA LEU A 30 5.63 -9.02 7.91
C LEU A 30 6.14 -10.47 7.87
N GLN A 31 7.29 -10.75 8.48
CA GLN A 31 7.84 -12.11 8.64
C GLN A 31 7.30 -12.86 9.86
N HIS A 32 6.49 -12.22 10.71
CA HIS A 32 6.09 -12.81 11.98
C HIS A 32 5.11 -13.98 11.75
N PRO A 33 5.37 -15.20 12.26
CA PRO A 33 4.62 -16.40 11.90
C PRO A 33 3.16 -16.39 12.37
N ASN A 34 2.84 -15.55 13.36
CA ASN A 34 1.48 -15.41 13.90
C ASN A 34 0.79 -14.10 13.46
N LEU A 35 1.30 -13.44 12.43
CA LEU A 35 0.70 -12.22 11.90
C LEU A 35 0.11 -12.50 10.51
N SER A 36 -1.14 -12.13 10.33
CA SER A 36 -1.81 -12.14 9.03
C SER A 36 -2.53 -10.81 8.82
N PHE A 37 -2.78 -10.48 7.56
CA PHE A 37 -3.46 -9.26 7.16
C PHE A 37 -4.65 -9.58 6.27
N GLU A 38 -5.70 -8.77 6.41
CA GLU A 38 -6.85 -8.81 5.53
C GLU A 38 -7.06 -7.40 4.95
N ALA A 39 -6.81 -7.25 3.65
CA ALA A 39 -6.99 -6.00 2.93
C ALA A 39 -8.41 -5.98 2.34
N VAL A 40 -9.29 -5.21 2.97
CA VAL A 40 -10.69 -5.09 2.54
C VAL A 40 -10.87 -3.81 1.71
N LEU A 41 -11.15 -3.97 0.42
CA LEU A 41 -11.47 -2.86 -0.46
C LEU A 41 -12.93 -2.46 -0.25
N VAL A 42 -13.13 -1.28 0.33
CA VAL A 42 -14.46 -0.78 0.71
C VAL A 42 -14.78 0.56 0.08
N SER A 43 -16.07 0.81 -0.13
CA SER A 43 -16.58 2.17 -0.28
C SER A 43 -17.10 2.67 1.06
N VAL A 44 -16.70 3.89 1.42
CA VAL A 44 -17.10 4.53 2.67
C VAL A 44 -17.64 5.94 2.42
N ASN A 45 -18.62 6.33 3.22
CA ASN A 45 -19.09 7.71 3.30
C ASN A 45 -18.50 8.38 4.54
N LYS A 46 -17.60 9.35 4.35
CA LYS A 46 -17.04 10.16 5.44
C LYS A 46 -17.93 11.36 5.71
N VAL A 47 -18.74 11.33 6.77
CA VAL A 47 -19.58 12.46 7.19
C VAL A 47 -18.69 13.53 7.81
N GLN A 48 -18.78 14.76 7.30
CA GLN A 48 -17.94 15.86 7.75
C GLN A 48 -18.77 16.98 8.34
N LYS A 49 -18.23 17.65 9.36
CA LYS A 49 -18.78 18.87 9.94
C LYS A 49 -17.82 20.02 9.73
N TYR A 50 -18.34 21.19 9.40
CA TYR A 50 -17.54 22.41 9.35
C TYR A 50 -17.32 22.95 10.76
N GLU A 51 -16.07 23.29 11.08
CA GLU A 51 -15.67 23.89 12.35
C GLU A 51 -14.83 25.14 12.08
N LYS A 52 -15.23 26.29 12.65
CA LYS A 52 -14.57 27.59 12.43
C LYS A 52 -13.17 27.67 13.05
N GLN A 53 -12.93 26.97 14.16
CA GLN A 53 -11.68 27.07 14.93
C GLN A 53 -10.51 26.29 14.30
N LEU A 54 -10.80 25.42 13.33
CA LEU A 54 -9.76 24.65 12.65
C LEU A 54 -8.79 25.54 11.85
N ARG A 55 -7.58 25.02 11.61
CA ARG A 55 -6.55 25.65 10.78
C ARG A 55 -6.21 27.09 11.23
N ARG A 56 -5.98 27.28 12.53
CA ARG A 56 -5.73 28.59 13.15
C ARG A 56 -6.88 29.58 12.86
N ASN A 57 -8.10 29.19 13.20
CA ASN A 57 -9.33 29.98 12.99
C ASN A 57 -9.68 30.33 11.52
N ARG A 58 -9.06 29.65 10.53
CA ARG A 58 -9.42 29.79 9.11
C ARG A 58 -10.61 28.91 8.72
N GLY A 59 -11.05 28.05 9.65
CA GLY A 59 -12.12 27.10 9.47
C GLY A 59 -11.75 25.91 8.58
N GLY A 60 -12.51 24.83 8.71
CA GLY A 60 -12.27 23.62 7.96
C GLY A 60 -13.35 22.57 8.16
N TYR A 61 -13.30 21.51 7.37
CA TYR A 61 -14.17 20.34 7.55
C TYR A 61 -13.39 19.24 8.27
N ARG A 62 -13.98 18.69 9.32
CA ARG A 62 -13.47 17.52 10.04
C ARG A 62 -14.41 16.34 9.80
N THR A 63 -13.85 15.16 9.56
CA THR A 63 -14.65 13.93 9.53
C THR A 63 -15.11 13.60 10.95
N ILE A 64 -16.42 13.51 11.15
CA ILE A 64 -17.04 13.19 12.44
C ILE A 64 -17.59 11.76 12.48
N ASN A 65 -17.82 11.15 11.32
CA ASN A 65 -18.23 9.75 11.21
C ASN A 65 -17.74 9.17 9.88
N THR A 66 -17.51 7.86 9.84
CA THR A 66 -17.22 7.10 8.62
C THR A 66 -18.17 5.91 8.58
N GLN A 67 -18.99 5.85 7.53
CA GLN A 67 -19.97 4.79 7.34
C GLN A 67 -19.50 3.86 6.23
N LEU A 68 -19.51 2.55 6.47
CA LEU A 68 -19.31 1.54 5.44
C LEU A 68 -20.51 1.55 4.50
N VAL A 69 -20.26 1.63 3.19
CA VAL A 69 -21.30 1.60 2.15
C VAL A 69 -21.35 0.21 1.52
N SER A 70 -20.20 -0.32 1.14
CA SER A 70 -20.09 -1.65 0.55
C SER A 70 -18.67 -2.20 0.68
N ILE A 71 -18.58 -3.53 0.69
CA ILE A 71 -17.33 -4.28 0.54
C ILE A 71 -17.29 -4.75 -0.92
N HIS A 72 -16.15 -4.55 -1.58
CA HIS A 72 -15.96 -4.92 -2.98
C HIS A 72 -15.12 -6.19 -3.09
N GLU A 73 -13.98 -6.21 -2.41
CA GLU A 73 -13.03 -7.32 -2.45
C GLU A 73 -12.33 -7.44 -1.11
N THR A 74 -11.85 -8.64 -0.84
CA THR A 74 -11.07 -8.96 0.34
C THR A 74 -9.88 -9.81 -0.08
N HIS A 75 -8.68 -9.38 0.30
CA HIS A 75 -7.44 -10.09 0.02
C HIS A 75 -6.80 -10.48 1.35
N THR A 76 -6.58 -11.78 1.56
CA THR A 76 -5.94 -12.31 2.77
C THR A 76 -4.47 -12.58 2.48
N PHE A 77 -3.60 -12.11 3.37
CA PHE A 77 -2.17 -12.36 3.36
C PHE A 77 -1.81 -13.06 4.67
N GLN A 78 -1.60 -14.37 4.61
CA GLN A 78 -1.26 -15.21 5.76
C GLN A 78 0.24 -15.20 6.02
N HIS A 79 1.04 -15.15 4.96
CA HIS A 79 2.50 -15.15 5.04
C HIS A 79 3.13 -14.07 4.14
N LEU A 80 4.42 -13.84 4.30
CA LEU A 80 5.15 -12.83 3.53
C LEU A 80 5.16 -13.16 2.03
N GLU A 81 5.15 -14.45 1.68
CA GLU A 81 5.07 -14.97 0.33
C GLU A 81 3.78 -14.52 -0.37
N ASP A 82 2.66 -14.40 0.36
CA ASP A 82 1.41 -13.90 -0.21
C ASP A 82 1.55 -12.45 -0.66
N PHE A 83 2.29 -11.63 0.10
CA PHE A 83 2.59 -10.26 -0.33
C PHE A 83 3.54 -10.25 -1.52
N MET A 84 4.49 -11.19 -1.60
CA MET A 84 5.42 -11.28 -2.72
C MET A 84 4.71 -11.56 -4.05
N ASN A 85 3.52 -12.18 -4.04
CA ASN A 85 2.66 -12.32 -5.22
C ASN A 85 2.14 -10.98 -5.76
N LEU A 86 2.26 -9.88 -5.00
CA LEU A 86 1.98 -8.53 -5.47
C LEU A 86 3.15 -7.92 -6.26
N LEU A 87 4.33 -8.54 -6.28
CA LEU A 87 5.36 -8.13 -7.23
C LEU A 87 4.89 -8.45 -8.65
N PRO A 88 5.04 -7.53 -9.61
CA PRO A 88 4.62 -7.80 -10.97
C PRO A 88 5.43 -8.92 -11.61
N ASP A 89 4.75 -9.71 -12.43
CA ASP A 89 5.39 -10.72 -13.27
C ASP A 89 6.31 -10.07 -14.31
N GLY A 90 7.30 -10.84 -14.78
CA GLY A 90 8.23 -10.39 -15.83
C GLY A 90 9.30 -9.41 -15.35
N LEU A 91 9.46 -9.22 -14.03
CA LEU A 91 10.61 -8.51 -13.50
C LEU A 91 11.92 -9.21 -13.92
N PRO A 92 12.94 -8.46 -14.39
CA PRO A 92 14.26 -9.01 -14.66
C PRO A 92 14.89 -9.56 -13.37
N ALA A 93 15.91 -10.42 -13.50
CA ALA A 93 16.62 -11.00 -12.35
C ALA A 93 17.17 -9.92 -11.40
N GLU A 94 17.68 -8.83 -11.97
CA GLU A 94 18.02 -7.60 -11.25
C GLU A 94 17.07 -6.49 -11.68
N PHE A 95 16.32 -5.93 -10.75
CA PHE A 95 15.27 -4.96 -11.04
C PHE A 95 15.37 -3.72 -10.14
N THR A 96 14.66 -2.67 -10.52
CA THR A 96 14.54 -1.41 -9.80
C THR A 96 13.09 -1.13 -9.43
N THR A 97 12.87 -0.11 -8.60
CA THR A 97 11.51 0.39 -8.33
C THR A 97 10.81 0.97 -9.57
N ALA A 98 11.58 1.36 -10.61
CA ALA A 98 10.99 1.80 -11.87
C ALA A 98 10.39 0.61 -12.65
N ASP A 99 11.07 -0.54 -12.64
CA ASP A 99 10.57 -1.76 -13.27
C ASP A 99 9.28 -2.24 -12.61
N ILE A 100 9.24 -2.25 -11.27
CA ILE A 100 8.02 -2.56 -10.49
C ILE A 100 6.88 -1.61 -10.87
N SER A 101 7.15 -0.30 -10.91
CA SER A 101 6.15 0.71 -11.23
C SER A 101 5.58 0.55 -12.64
N ASN A 102 6.45 0.30 -13.63
CA ASN A 102 6.07 0.18 -15.03
C ASN A 102 5.28 -1.11 -15.29
N LEU A 103 5.79 -2.26 -14.83
CA LEU A 103 5.14 -3.57 -15.04
C LEU A 103 3.84 -3.69 -14.24
N GLY A 104 3.86 -3.27 -12.97
CA GLY A 104 2.69 -3.33 -12.09
C GLY A 104 1.67 -2.22 -12.35
N LYS A 105 1.99 -1.24 -13.21
CA LYS A 105 1.16 -0.05 -13.49
C LYS A 105 0.74 0.70 -12.22
N ILE A 106 1.64 0.73 -11.23
CA ILE A 106 1.46 1.43 -9.96
C ILE A 106 2.33 2.67 -9.89
N SER A 107 2.02 3.57 -8.96
CA SER A 107 2.83 4.77 -8.75
C SER A 107 4.25 4.41 -8.30
N ARG A 108 5.23 5.23 -8.67
CA ARG A 108 6.62 5.07 -8.23
C ARG A 108 6.77 5.10 -6.70
N SER A 109 5.96 5.92 -6.02
CA SER A 109 5.92 5.95 -4.56
C SER A 109 5.50 4.59 -3.98
N THR A 110 4.46 3.98 -4.54
CA THR A 110 3.96 2.67 -4.12
C THR A 110 5.01 1.58 -4.38
N ALA A 111 5.64 1.60 -5.55
CA ALA A 111 6.73 0.67 -5.87
C ALA A 111 7.92 0.80 -4.90
N GLN A 112 8.26 2.01 -4.47
CA GLN A 112 9.30 2.25 -3.48
C GLN A 112 8.91 1.75 -2.09
N GLN A 113 7.67 1.98 -1.66
CA GLN A 113 7.15 1.48 -0.37
C GLN A 113 7.15 -0.05 -0.36
N MET A 114 6.71 -0.68 -1.45
CA MET A 114 6.74 -2.12 -1.65
C MET A 114 8.17 -2.67 -1.55
N ALA A 115 9.11 -2.12 -2.33
CA ALA A 115 10.52 -2.53 -2.27
C ALA A 115 11.14 -2.30 -0.89
N TYR A 116 10.77 -1.22 -0.20
CA TYR A 116 11.21 -0.98 1.17
C TYR A 116 10.72 -2.06 2.14
N CYS A 117 9.42 -2.41 2.06
CA CYS A 117 8.83 -3.45 2.91
C CYS A 117 9.51 -4.80 2.66
N PHE A 118 9.65 -5.23 1.42
CA PHE A 118 10.28 -6.51 1.08
C PHE A 118 11.75 -6.58 1.45
N ARG A 119 12.49 -5.48 1.29
CA ARG A 119 13.89 -5.44 1.72
C ARG A 119 14.01 -5.57 3.24
N LYS A 120 13.14 -4.88 3.98
CA LYS A 120 13.12 -4.94 5.45
C LYS A 120 12.65 -6.30 5.97
N ALA A 121 11.66 -6.86 5.31
CA ALA A 121 11.18 -8.22 5.50
C ALA A 121 12.07 -9.27 4.80
N GLY A 122 13.30 -8.94 4.39
CA GLY A 122 14.31 -9.92 3.97
C GLY A 122 13.97 -10.79 2.73
N THR A 123 13.03 -10.42 1.87
CA THR A 123 12.69 -11.17 0.64
C THR A 123 13.41 -10.66 -0.60
N ILE A 124 13.94 -9.43 -0.56
CA ILE A 124 14.77 -8.88 -1.61
C ILE A 124 16.03 -8.25 -1.02
N ASP A 125 17.13 -8.31 -1.76
CA ASP A 125 18.41 -7.73 -1.37
C ASP A 125 18.73 -6.51 -2.25
N GLU A 126 19.25 -5.45 -1.64
CA GLU A 126 19.77 -4.29 -2.36
C GLU A 126 21.21 -4.58 -2.79
N ILE A 127 21.43 -4.77 -4.10
CA ILE A 127 22.73 -5.16 -4.66
C ILE A 127 23.53 -3.97 -5.20
N GLY A 128 22.94 -2.78 -5.21
CA GLY A 128 23.64 -1.57 -5.63
C GLY A 128 22.70 -0.42 -6.00
N LYS A 129 23.27 0.59 -6.66
CA LYS A 129 22.55 1.78 -7.09
C LYS A 129 23.02 2.21 -8.48
N THR A 130 22.07 2.50 -9.36
CA THR A 130 22.28 3.07 -10.69
C THR A 130 21.77 4.52 -10.74
N LYS A 131 21.86 5.17 -11.91
CA LYS A 131 21.21 6.47 -12.14
C LYS A 131 19.69 6.40 -12.01
N GLU A 132 19.10 5.24 -12.26
CA GLU A 132 17.65 5.02 -12.25
C GLU A 132 17.11 4.73 -10.84
N GLY A 133 17.97 4.23 -9.95
CA GLY A 133 17.64 4.02 -8.54
C GLY A 133 18.43 2.89 -7.90
N LYS A 134 17.97 2.44 -6.75
CA LYS A 134 18.48 1.23 -6.10
C LYS A 134 18.12 0.00 -6.95
N LYS A 135 19.04 -0.95 -7.01
CA LYS A 135 18.91 -2.21 -7.74
C LYS A 135 18.74 -3.35 -6.75
N TYR A 136 17.82 -4.24 -7.05
CA TYR A 136 17.38 -5.31 -6.16
C TYR A 136 17.41 -6.66 -6.86
N VAL A 137 17.56 -7.71 -6.07
CA VAL A 137 17.36 -9.11 -6.47
C VAL A 137 16.40 -9.78 -5.49
N LYS A 138 15.62 -10.76 -5.96
CA LYS A 138 14.87 -11.62 -5.05
C LYS A 138 15.86 -12.48 -4.27
N ARG A 139 15.65 -12.62 -2.97
CA ARG A 139 16.43 -13.57 -2.17
C ARG A 139 15.93 -14.97 -2.47
N GLU A 140 16.85 -15.89 -2.78
CA GLU A 140 16.48 -17.29 -2.90
C GLU A 140 16.28 -17.87 -1.50
N PHE A 141 15.09 -18.41 -1.25
CA PHE A 141 14.85 -19.20 -0.05
C PHE A 141 15.31 -20.62 -0.35
N ASN A 142 16.49 -21.00 0.16
CA ASN A 142 16.87 -22.40 0.19
C ASN A 142 15.88 -23.15 1.09
N SER A 143 15.00 -23.95 0.49
CA SER A 143 14.14 -24.88 1.19
C SER A 143 15.00 -26.03 1.76
N GLN A 144 15.75 -25.75 2.82
CA GLN A 144 16.42 -26.77 3.63
C GLN A 144 16.33 -26.38 5.10
N GLU A 145 15.27 -26.84 5.76
CA GLU A 145 15.31 -27.67 6.97
C GLU A 145 13.90 -28.18 7.33
#